data_AF-A0A1B6H3S8-F1
#
_entry.id   AF-A0A1B6H3S8-F1
#
_cell.length_a   1.000
_cell.length_b   1.000
_cell.length_c   1.000
_cell.angle_alpha   90.00
_cell.angle_beta   90.00
_cell.angle_gamma   90.00
#
_symmetry.space_group_name_H-M   'P 1'
#
loop_
_entity.id
_entity.type
_entity.pdbx_description
1 polymer ?
#
loop_
_entity_poly.entity_id
_entity_poly.type
_entity_poly.pdbx_seq_one_letter_code
_entity_poly.pdbx_strand_id
1 'polypeptide(L)'
;MAVNVYSTNVTTENLSRHDMLAWVNDCLHSQFAKIEELCTGAAYCQFMDMLFPGSVPLKRVKFRTNLEHEYIQNFKILQAAFKKMSVDKIVPIDKLVKGRFQDNFEFLQWFKKFFDANY
;
A
#
# COMPACT_ATOMS: atom_id res chain seq x y z
N MET A 1 15.16 -6.62 -7.90
CA MET A 1 14.13 -7.52 -7.32
C MET A 1 13.93 -7.09 -5.89
N ALA A 2 12.70 -7.07 -5.38
CA ALA A 2 12.40 -6.66 -4.02
C ALA A 2 12.73 -7.77 -3.01
N VAL A 3 13.07 -7.38 -1.78
CA VAL A 3 13.15 -8.27 -0.61
C VAL A 3 11.73 -8.56 -0.14
N ASN A 4 11.32 -9.83 -0.19
CA ASN A 4 10.01 -10.25 0.29
C ASN A 4 9.99 -10.37 1.82
N VAL A 5 8.84 -10.04 2.43
CA VAL A 5 8.62 -10.17 3.87
C VAL A 5 7.38 -11.03 4.15
N TYR A 6 7.46 -11.84 5.20
CA TYR A 6 6.39 -12.73 5.63
C TYR A 6 5.94 -12.37 7.04
N SER A 7 4.66 -12.54 7.34
CA SER A 7 4.14 -12.40 8.70
C SER A 7 4.61 -13.58 9.56
N THR A 8 5.80 -13.49 10.13
CA THR A 8 6.24 -14.41 11.18
C THR A 8 5.84 -13.85 12.55
N ASN A 9 5.54 -14.72 13.53
CA ASN A 9 5.23 -14.34 14.92
C ASN A 9 6.40 -13.66 15.68
N VAL A 10 7.50 -13.34 15.00
CA VAL A 10 8.61 -12.57 15.54
C VAL A 10 8.15 -11.12 15.71
N THR A 11 8.24 -10.63 16.95
CA THR A 11 7.81 -9.31 17.41
C THR A 11 8.62 -8.19 16.76
N THR A 12 8.32 -7.85 15.50
CA THR A 12 8.53 -6.48 15.04
C THR A 12 7.54 -5.60 15.79
N GLU A 13 7.97 -4.48 16.35
CA GLU A 13 7.09 -3.55 17.07
C GLU A 13 5.90 -3.19 16.17
N ASN A 14 4.71 -3.68 16.55
CA ASN A 14 3.50 -3.40 15.79
C ASN A 14 3.10 -1.96 16.08
N LEU A 15 3.31 -1.07 15.10
CA LEU A 15 2.90 0.33 15.18
C LEU A 15 1.40 0.44 15.46
N SER A 16 1.03 1.43 16.27
CA SER A 16 -0.38 1.75 16.50
C SER A 16 -1.02 2.29 15.20
N ARG A 17 -2.35 2.31 15.14
CA ARG A 17 -3.06 2.89 13.99
C ARG A 17 -2.70 4.36 13.74
N HIS A 18 -2.43 5.13 14.80
CA HIS A 18 -2.11 6.55 14.69
C HIS A 18 -0.70 6.72 14.14
N ASP A 19 0.27 5.95 14.65
CA ASP A 19 1.66 6.00 14.18
C ASP A 19 1.77 5.53 12.73
N MET A 20 1.00 4.50 12.35
CA MET A 20 0.97 4.02 10.98
C MET A 20 0.41 5.07 10.01
N LEU A 21 -0.64 5.79 10.41
CA LEU A 21 -1.21 6.85 9.59
C LEU A 21 -0.28 8.07 9.50
N ALA A 22 0.36 8.43 10.62
CA ALA A 22 1.38 9.48 10.66
C ALA A 22 2.53 9.14 9.71
N TRP A 23 3.05 7.90 9.75
CA TRP A 23 4.07 7.44 8.82
C TRP A 23 3.66 7.61 7.35
N VAL A 24 2.44 7.22 6.98
CA VAL A 24 1.97 7.40 5.60
C VAL A 24 1.91 8.87 5.21
N ASN A 25 1.39 9.72 6.10
CA ASN A 25 1.28 11.15 5.87
C ASN A 25 2.66 11.82 5.72
N ASP A 26 3.61 11.46 6.56
CA ASP A 26 4.97 12.01 6.54
C ASP A 26 5.72 11.60 5.28
N CYS A 27 5.67 10.32 4.90
CA CYS A 27 6.36 9.82 3.71
C CYS A 27 5.78 10.39 2.41
N LEU A 28 4.45 10.50 2.30
CA LEU A 28 3.79 10.91 1.06
C LEU A 28 3.40 12.40 1.04
N HIS A 29 3.75 13.16 2.07
CA HIS A 29 3.29 14.54 2.28
C HIS A 29 1.77 14.67 2.10
N SER A 30 1.02 13.78 2.76
CA SER A 30 -0.43 13.67 2.63
C SER A 30 -1.15 13.96 3.96
N GLN A 31 -2.48 13.94 3.94
CA GLN A 31 -3.33 14.30 5.09
C GLN A 31 -4.47 13.30 5.27
N PHE A 32 -4.17 12.00 5.18
CA PHE A 32 -5.15 10.97 5.51
C PHE A 32 -5.54 11.07 6.99
N ALA A 33 -6.85 11.01 7.26
CA ALA A 33 -7.42 11.03 8.60
C ALA A 33 -7.80 9.62 9.09
N LYS A 34 -7.97 8.67 8.17
CA LYS A 34 -8.37 7.29 8.43
C LYS A 34 -7.59 6.31 7.56
N ILE A 35 -7.31 5.13 8.10
CA ILE A 35 -6.59 4.07 7.38
C ILE A 35 -7.42 3.55 6.19
N GLU A 36 -8.73 3.59 6.32
CA GLU A 36 -9.70 3.24 5.29
C GLU A 36 -9.52 4.06 4.01
N GLU A 37 -8.98 5.27 4.07
CA GLU A 37 -8.73 6.11 2.89
C GLU A 37 -7.65 5.55 1.95
N LEU A 38 -6.81 4.62 2.45
CA LEU A 38 -5.85 3.89 1.63
C LEU A 38 -6.51 2.87 0.69
N CYS A 39 -7.83 2.66 0.82
CA CYS A 39 -8.61 1.81 -0.08
C CYS A 39 -8.62 2.28 -1.54
N THR A 40 -8.19 3.50 -1.81
CA THR A 40 -8.04 4.02 -3.17
C THR A 40 -6.90 3.34 -3.93
N GLY A 41 -5.95 2.69 -3.24
CA GLY A 41 -4.77 2.07 -3.84
C GLY A 41 -3.68 3.06 -4.31
N ALA A 42 -3.97 4.36 -4.32
CA ALA A 42 -3.07 5.37 -4.87
C ALA A 42 -1.81 5.58 -4.02
N ALA A 43 -1.94 5.58 -2.69
CA ALA A 43 -0.82 5.69 -1.76
C ALA A 43 0.19 4.54 -1.94
N TYR A 44 -0.29 3.30 -2.05
CA TYR A 44 0.57 2.14 -2.30
C TYR A 44 1.29 2.21 -3.65
N CYS A 45 0.64 2.77 -4.68
CA CYS A 45 1.29 3.03 -5.97
C CYS A 45 2.42 4.06 -5.85
N GLN A 46 2.23 5.13 -5.08
CA GLN A 46 3.31 6.09 -4.80
C GLN A 46 4.46 5.48 -4.03
N PHE A 47 4.17 4.71 -2.98
CA PHE A 47 5.21 4.02 -2.22
C PHE A 47 6.03 3.07 -3.10
N MET A 48 5.38 2.32 -4.00
CA MET A 48 6.10 1.44 -4.92
C MET A 48 7.01 2.20 -5.88
N ASP A 49 6.60 3.37 -6.37
CA ASP A 49 7.49 4.21 -7.19
C ASP A 49 8.63 4.84 -6.37
N MET A 50 8.38 5.15 -5.10
CA MET A 50 9.42 5.64 -4.18
C MET A 50 10.48 4.56 -3.88
N LEU A 51 10.06 3.33 -3.58
CA LEU A 51 10.96 2.19 -3.36
C LEU A 51 11.69 1.78 -4.64
N PHE A 52 10.97 1.74 -5.76
CA PHE A 52 11.47 1.23 -7.03
C PHE A 52 11.03 2.16 -8.17
N PRO A 53 11.80 3.22 -8.44
CA PRO A 53 11.46 4.21 -9.47
C PRO A 53 11.19 3.57 -10.83
N GLY A 54 10.05 3.92 -11.44
CA GLY A 54 9.63 3.37 -12.72
C GLY A 54 9.01 1.96 -12.65
N SER A 55 8.79 1.42 -11.46
CA SER A 55 8.00 0.19 -11.26
C SER A 55 6.50 0.43 -11.52
N VAL A 56 6.03 1.67 -11.32
CA VAL A 56 4.63 2.07 -11.45
C VAL A 56 4.44 3.10 -12.56
N PRO A 57 3.49 2.94 -13.48
CA PRO A 57 3.10 3.98 -14.43
C PRO A 57 2.25 5.05 -13.75
N LEU A 58 2.86 5.94 -12.94
CA LEU A 58 2.16 6.93 -12.09
C LEU A 58 1.14 7.80 -12.84
N LYS A 59 1.37 8.12 -14.12
CA LYS A 59 0.43 8.87 -14.96
C LYS A 59 -0.95 8.20 -15.11
N ARG A 60 -1.04 6.89 -14.87
CA ARG A 60 -2.30 6.12 -14.94
C ARG A 60 -3.00 5.98 -13.60
N VAL A 61 -2.34 6.35 -12.50
CA VAL A 61 -2.90 6.25 -11.15
C VAL A 61 -3.92 7.35 -10.93
N LYS A 62 -5.09 6.99 -10.42
CA LYS A 62 -6.18 7.91 -10.08
C LYS A 62 -5.99 8.39 -8.65
N PHE A 63 -5.39 9.58 -8.48
CA PHE A 63 -5.10 10.16 -7.16
C PHE A 63 -6.29 10.83 -6.48
N ARG A 64 -7.27 11.28 -7.27
CA ARG A 64 -8.45 12.01 -6.78
C ARG A 64 -9.69 11.35 -7.35
N THR A 65 -10.23 10.38 -6.63
CA THR A 65 -11.43 9.65 -7.04
C THR A 65 -12.19 9.13 -5.82
N ASN A 66 -13.51 9.01 -5.99
CA ASN A 66 -14.41 8.38 -5.02
C ASN A 66 -15.15 7.16 -5.62
N LEU A 67 -14.66 6.63 -6.76
CA LEU A 67 -15.32 5.59 -7.53
C LEU A 67 -14.60 4.25 -7.33
N GLU A 68 -15.30 3.25 -6.78
CA GLU A 68 -14.71 1.94 -6.44
C GLU A 68 -14.01 1.26 -7.65
N HIS A 69 -14.58 1.40 -8.85
CA HIS A 69 -13.98 0.82 -10.06
C HIS A 69 -12.62 1.47 -10.42
N GLU A 70 -12.38 2.72 -10.03
CA GLU A 70 -11.08 3.38 -10.19
C GLU A 70 -10.08 2.92 -9.12
N TYR A 71 -10.56 2.56 -7.91
CA TYR A 71 -9.71 1.94 -6.88
C TYR A 71 -9.19 0.58 -7.34
N ILE A 72 -10.08 -0.22 -7.96
CA ILE A 72 -9.70 -1.50 -8.56
C ILE A 72 -8.62 -1.30 -9.63
N GLN A 73 -8.72 -0.26 -10.47
CA GLN A 73 -7.70 0.06 -11.47
C GLN A 73 -6.35 0.38 -10.81
N ASN A 74 -6.33 1.20 -9.76
CA ASN A 74 -5.11 1.51 -9.01
C ASN A 74 -4.49 0.24 -8.40
N PHE A 75 -5.28 -0.65 -7.78
CA PHE A 75 -4.74 -1.89 -7.23
C PHE A 75 -4.24 -2.87 -8.30
N LYS A 76 -4.83 -2.89 -9.49
CA LYS A 76 -4.27 -3.66 -10.62
C LYS A 76 -2.92 -3.10 -11.08
N ILE A 77 -2.75 -1.77 -11.04
CA ILE A 77 -1.44 -1.14 -11.28
C ILE A 77 -0.43 -1.58 -10.20
N LEU A 78 -0.83 -1.58 -8.93
CA LEU A 78 0.00 -2.06 -7.82
C LEU A 78 0.41 -3.53 -8.01
N GLN A 79 -0.53 -4.42 -8.35
CA GLN A 79 -0.25 -5.83 -8.62
C GLN A 79 0.76 -6.01 -9.77
N ALA A 80 0.65 -5.20 -10.83
CA ALA A 80 1.61 -5.24 -11.92
C ALA A 80 3.02 -4.81 -11.47
N ALA A 81 3.11 -3.80 -10.59
CA ALA A 81 4.38 -3.38 -9.99
C ALA A 81 4.96 -4.47 -9.07
N PHE A 82 4.13 -5.12 -8.25
CA PHE A 82 4.54 -6.27 -7.42
C PHE A 82 5.11 -7.39 -8.29
N LYS A 83 4.42 -7.77 -9.37
CA LYS A 83 4.92 -8.78 -10.31
C LYS A 83 6.24 -8.36 -10.96
N LYS A 84 6.37 -7.11 -11.38
CA LYS A 84 7.60 -6.58 -11.99
C LYS A 84 8.80 -6.64 -11.03
N MET A 85 8.55 -6.42 -9.73
CA MET A 85 9.58 -6.43 -8.70
C MET A 85 9.73 -7.80 -8.00
N SER A 86 9.01 -8.83 -8.44
CA SER A 86 8.96 -10.17 -7.85
C SER A 86 8.57 -10.17 -6.36
N VAL A 87 7.51 -9.41 -6.04
CA VAL A 87 6.86 -9.42 -4.73
C VAL A 87 5.79 -10.51 -4.70
N ASP A 88 5.91 -11.45 -3.77
CA ASP A 88 5.04 -12.65 -3.70
C ASP A 88 3.70 -12.39 -3.02
N LYS A 89 3.56 -11.26 -2.31
CA LYS A 89 2.35 -10.92 -1.56
C LYS A 89 1.17 -10.73 -2.51
N ILE A 90 0.12 -11.50 -2.27
CA ILE A 90 -1.17 -11.32 -2.93
C ILE A 90 -1.85 -10.06 -2.38
N VAL A 91 -2.27 -9.16 -3.26
CA VAL A 91 -3.08 -7.99 -2.92
C VAL A 91 -4.57 -8.39 -2.90
N PRO A 92 -5.25 -8.35 -1.75
CA PRO A 92 -6.66 -8.76 -1.63
C PRO A 92 -7.60 -7.63 -2.10
N ILE A 93 -7.59 -7.31 -3.39
CA ILE A 93 -8.28 -6.14 -3.99
C ILE A 93 -9.75 -6.06 -3.54
N ASP A 94 -10.51 -7.14 -3.69
CA ASP A 94 -11.96 -7.16 -3.41
C ASP A 94 -12.29 -6.79 -1.95
N LYS A 95 -11.35 -6.98 -1.03
CA LYS A 95 -11.50 -6.61 0.38
C LYS A 95 -11.07 -5.16 0.63
N LEU A 96 -9.94 -4.75 0.05
CA LEU A 96 -9.35 -3.42 0.28
C LEU A 96 -10.25 -2.31 -0.26
N VAL A 97 -10.77 -2.46 -1.48
CA VAL A 97 -11.58 -1.43 -2.15
C VAL A 97 -12.89 -1.12 -1.42
N LYS A 98 -13.35 -2.02 -0.53
CA LYS A 98 -14.52 -1.79 0.32
C LYS A 98 -14.27 -0.83 1.47
N GLY A 99 -13.03 -0.36 1.66
CA GLY A 99 -12.70 0.59 2.71
C GLY A 99 -12.91 0.06 4.12
N ARG A 100 -12.88 -1.28 4.33
CA ARG A 100 -13.01 -1.84 5.67
C ARG A 100 -11.70 -1.67 6.45
N PHE A 101 -11.80 -1.16 7.67
CA PHE A 101 -10.65 -0.88 8.53
C PHE A 101 -9.73 -2.10 8.71
N GLN A 102 -10.29 -3.25 9.11
CA GLN A 102 -9.49 -4.45 9.42
C GLN A 102 -8.63 -4.90 8.24
N ASP A 103 -9.24 -5.03 7.06
CA ASP A 103 -8.55 -5.50 5.84
C ASP A 103 -7.46 -4.50 5.40
N ASN A 104 -7.76 -3.19 5.45
CA ASN A 104 -6.80 -2.15 5.07
C ASN A 104 -5.66 -2.04 6.07
N PHE A 105 -5.93 -2.18 7.37
CA PHE A 105 -4.90 -2.10 8.40
C PHE A 105 -3.96 -3.30 8.36
N GLU A 106 -4.48 -4.51 8.18
CA GLU A 106 -3.65 -5.71 8.04
C GLU A 106 -2.72 -5.61 6.81
N PHE A 107 -3.24 -5.13 5.68
CA PHE A 107 -2.43 -4.92 4.49
C PHE A 107 -1.37 -3.84 4.70
N LEU A 108 -1.72 -2.73 5.34
CA LEU A 108 -0.79 -1.64 5.66
C LEU A 108 0.33 -2.09 6.60
N GLN A 109 0.02 -2.89 7.62
CA GLN A 109 1.03 -3.46 8.52
C GLN A 109 2.05 -4.31 7.77
N TRP A 110 1.58 -5.17 6.86
CA TRP A 110 2.50 -5.93 6.00
C TRP A 110 3.29 -4.99 5.08
N PHE A 111 2.63 -3.98 4.49
CA PHE A 111 3.26 -3.06 3.56
C PHE A 111 4.35 -2.22 4.24
N LYS A 112 4.16 -1.80 5.50
CA LYS A 112 5.18 -1.12 6.28
C LYS A 112 6.43 -1.97 6.45
N LYS A 113 6.28 -3.24 6.85
CA LYS A 113 7.42 -4.18 6.96
C LYS A 113 8.11 -4.37 5.61
N PHE A 114 7.35 -4.43 4.53
CA PHE A 114 7.88 -4.52 3.18
C PHE A 114 8.68 -3.27 2.80
N PHE A 115 8.15 -2.08 3.12
CA PHE A 115 8.82 -0.81 2.89
C PHE A 115 10.14 -0.74 3.66
N ASP A 116 10.14 -1.04 4.95
CA ASP A 116 11.34 -1.00 5.81
C ASP A 116 12.44 -1.95 5.36
N ALA A 117 12.08 -3.07 4.71
CA ALA A 117 13.06 -4.03 4.18
C ALA A 117 13.66 -3.61 2.82
N ASN A 118 13.12 -2.57 2.17
CA ASN A 118 13.46 -2.21 0.80
C ASN A 118 13.81 -0.72 0.59
N TYR A 119 13.64 0.13 1.61
CA TYR A 119 14.02 1.54 1.60
C TYR A 119 15.38 1.74 2.26
#